data_AF-A0AAJ6K6R7-F1
#
_entry.id   AF-A0AAJ6K6R7-F1
#
_cell.length_a   1.000
_cell.length_b   1.000
_cell.length_c   1.000
_cell.angle_alpha   90.00
_cell.angle_beta   90.00
_cell.angle_gamma   90.00
#
_symmetry.space_group_name_H-M   'P 1'
#
loop_
_entity.id
_entity.type
_entity.pdbx_description
1 polymer ?
#
loop_
_entity_poly.entity_id
_entity_poly.type
_entity_poly.pdbx_seq_one_letter_code
_entity_poly.pdbx_strand_id
1 'polypeptide(L)'
;MATAKTRKTTKTPTSRKRPRPAEAAATAAEPRSRTPVVKTATRKAAATDPRAARVAARQRRLQDQEKAKDARAAKKAAKSTTKKATQAGPRRQPEKMPAEQLAKPGNEHAMQLAPRFLAPDYQGSGKLKGKRAIITGADSGIGRAVAVLFAREGADVAVLHLDEKKDAKITREHVEKEGARCLVIAGDVRDPAFCNKAVKQVVKAFGGVDILVNNAAFQLHCDRLEDLEDEHLQETLQTNIGGYIQMARAVLPHLGEGACIINSGSETGLFGSKSLVDYSATKGAIHAFTKALASQLLLRGIRVNAVAPGPVWTPLNPADKKAPDVAEFGQDSDMGRPAQPEELSPAYVFLASPITASYISGVILPVMGGPRG
;
A
#
# COMPACT_ATOMS: atom_id res chain seq x y z
N MET A 1 13.23 28.20 56.65
CA MET A 1 12.69 27.98 58.02
C MET A 1 11.66 26.87 57.92
N ALA A 2 12.05 25.65 58.26
CA ALA A 2 11.93 25.07 59.60
C ALA A 2 10.62 24.26 59.67
N THR A 3 10.69 22.95 59.36
CA THR A 3 10.81 21.82 60.33
C THR A 3 9.43 21.35 60.81
N ALA A 4 8.97 20.14 60.46
CA ALA A 4 9.33 18.83 61.08
C ALA A 4 8.03 18.27 61.74
N LYS A 5 7.79 16.97 61.98
CA LYS A 5 8.60 15.76 61.97
C LYS A 5 7.67 14.57 62.29
N THR A 6 7.89 13.42 61.62
CA THR A 6 7.91 12.02 62.18
C THR A 6 6.65 11.42 62.84
N ARG A 7 6.42 10.09 62.92
CA ARG A 7 7.20 8.84 62.81
C ARG A 7 6.19 7.66 62.68
N LYS A 8 6.43 6.63 61.85
CA LYS A 8 6.89 5.24 62.19
C LYS A 8 5.93 4.45 63.12
N THR A 9 5.62 3.14 63.01
CA THR A 9 6.40 1.98 62.52
C THR A 9 5.57 0.67 62.62
N THR A 10 5.72 -0.23 61.63
CA THR A 10 5.92 -1.72 61.68
C THR A 10 5.06 -2.65 62.56
N LYS A 11 4.62 -3.79 61.99
CA LYS A 11 5.17 -5.17 62.22
C LYS A 11 4.39 -6.29 61.48
N THR A 12 5.12 -7.11 60.72
CA THR A 12 4.89 -8.57 60.46
C THR A 12 5.84 -9.34 61.43
N PRO A 13 6.05 -10.68 61.47
CA PRO A 13 5.51 -11.86 60.74
C PRO A 13 5.30 -13.16 61.60
N THR A 14 4.86 -14.28 60.98
CA THR A 14 5.18 -15.70 61.37
C THR A 14 4.73 -16.66 60.22
N SER A 15 5.57 -17.44 59.51
CA SER A 15 6.29 -18.71 59.82
C SER A 15 5.35 -19.86 60.24
N ARG A 16 5.40 -21.15 59.83
CA ARG A 16 6.22 -22.06 58.98
C ARG A 16 5.46 -23.43 59.03
N LYS A 17 5.61 -24.31 58.03
CA LYS A 17 6.14 -25.70 58.20
C LYS A 17 5.93 -26.59 56.97
N ARG A 18 7.05 -27.13 56.51
CA ARG A 18 7.23 -28.34 55.69
C ARG A 18 7.57 -29.50 56.63
N PRO A 19 7.41 -30.76 56.22
CA PRO A 19 8.49 -31.73 56.47
C PRO A 19 8.83 -32.61 55.26
N ARG A 20 10.01 -33.22 55.36
CA ARG A 20 10.74 -34.17 54.49
C ARG A 20 11.57 -35.06 55.48
N PRO A 21 12.30 -36.11 55.06
CA PRO A 21 11.94 -37.50 54.72
C PRO A 21 12.65 -38.56 55.64
N ALA A 22 12.45 -39.87 55.43
CA ALA A 22 13.34 -41.00 55.82
C ALA A 22 12.84 -42.31 55.11
N GLU A 23 13.60 -43.02 54.26
CA GLU A 23 14.63 -44.08 54.54
C GLU A 23 14.08 -45.31 55.29
N ALA A 24 14.38 -46.60 55.03
CA ALA A 24 15.21 -47.37 54.09
C ALA A 24 14.70 -48.85 54.14
N ALA A 25 14.61 -49.59 53.02
CA ALA A 25 15.41 -50.77 52.60
C ALA A 25 15.64 -51.96 53.57
N ALA A 26 15.56 -53.19 53.00
CA ALA A 26 15.88 -54.56 53.50
C ALA A 26 14.63 -55.42 53.82
N THR A 27 14.43 -56.69 53.41
CA THR A 27 15.26 -57.76 52.81
C THR A 27 14.35 -58.87 52.26
N ALA A 28 14.90 -59.74 51.40
CA ALA A 28 14.28 -60.76 50.56
C ALA A 28 13.67 -62.00 51.25
N ALA A 29 12.65 -62.62 50.62
CA ALA A 29 12.60 -64.06 50.23
C ALA A 29 11.19 -64.47 49.71
N GLU A 30 11.18 -65.21 48.61
CA GLU A 30 10.09 -65.80 47.78
C GLU A 30 9.30 -66.97 48.42
N PRO A 31 8.35 -67.69 47.72
CA PRO A 31 7.27 -67.30 46.79
C PRO A 31 5.90 -68.05 47.02
N ARG A 32 4.93 -67.76 46.12
CA ARG A 32 3.62 -68.44 45.83
C ARG A 32 2.42 -67.80 46.57
N SER A 33 1.35 -67.32 45.93
CA SER A 33 0.54 -67.90 44.85
C SER A 33 -0.31 -66.83 44.11
N ARG A 34 -0.99 -67.25 43.03
CA ARG A 34 -1.44 -66.46 41.86
C ARG A 34 -2.76 -65.68 42.02
N THR A 35 -2.84 -64.47 41.44
CA THR A 35 -4.03 -63.96 40.68
C THR A 35 -3.57 -62.86 39.68
N PRO A 36 -4.14 -62.74 38.47
CA PRO A 36 -3.47 -62.09 37.33
C PRO A 36 -3.64 -60.57 37.25
N VAL A 37 -2.55 -59.96 36.78
CA VAL A 37 -2.36 -58.57 36.39
C VAL A 37 -3.37 -58.15 35.31
N VAL A 38 -4.10 -57.05 35.55
CA VAL A 38 -4.79 -56.27 34.52
C VAL A 38 -3.73 -55.76 33.54
N LYS A 39 -3.62 -56.40 32.37
CA LYS A 39 -2.74 -55.97 31.30
C LYS A 39 -3.20 -54.61 30.79
N THR A 40 -2.35 -53.62 31.04
CA THR A 40 -2.22 -52.36 30.33
C THR A 40 -2.47 -52.59 28.83
N ALA A 41 -3.47 -51.90 28.28
CA ALA A 41 -3.69 -51.84 26.85
C ALA A 41 -2.44 -51.24 26.21
N THR A 42 -1.69 -52.11 25.55
CA THR A 42 -0.49 -51.80 24.79
C THR A 42 -0.82 -50.89 23.62
N ARG A 43 0.17 -50.08 23.21
CA ARG A 43 0.24 -49.35 21.93
C ARG A 43 0.07 -50.34 20.74
N LYS A 44 -1.13 -50.85 20.52
CA LYS A 44 -1.49 -51.71 19.37
C LYS A 44 -2.99 -51.70 19.05
N ALA A 45 -3.76 -50.78 19.65
CA ALA A 45 -5.15 -50.48 19.30
C ALA A 45 -5.29 -49.21 18.41
N ALA A 46 -4.18 -48.69 17.89
CA ALA A 46 -4.15 -47.67 16.84
C ALA A 46 -3.94 -48.28 15.43
N ALA A 47 -3.99 -49.61 15.31
CA ALA A 47 -3.97 -50.30 14.03
C ALA A 47 -5.42 -50.60 13.62
N THR A 48 -5.86 -49.93 12.57
CA THR A 48 -7.16 -50.06 11.89
C THR A 48 -8.37 -49.48 12.61
N ASP A 49 -8.38 -48.15 12.84
CA ASP A 49 -9.67 -47.45 12.88
C ASP A 49 -10.24 -47.48 11.43
N PRO A 50 -11.33 -48.21 11.17
CA PRO A 50 -11.94 -48.28 9.84
C PRO A 50 -12.43 -46.90 9.37
N ARG A 51 -12.65 -45.94 10.28
CA ARG A 51 -12.96 -44.55 9.92
C ARG A 51 -11.74 -43.84 9.36
N ALA A 52 -10.57 -43.96 9.98
CA ALA A 52 -9.32 -43.38 9.49
C ALA A 52 -8.93 -43.96 8.11
N ALA A 53 -9.06 -45.27 7.92
CA ALA A 53 -8.79 -45.93 6.64
C ALA A 53 -9.76 -45.48 5.54
N ARG A 54 -11.06 -45.34 5.85
CA ARG A 54 -12.08 -44.81 4.91
C ARG A 54 -11.82 -43.35 4.54
N VAL A 55 -11.41 -42.51 5.50
CA VAL A 55 -11.03 -41.12 5.24
C VAL A 55 -9.81 -41.05 4.32
N ALA A 56 -8.78 -41.85 4.58
CA ALA A 56 -7.59 -41.91 3.73
C ALA A 56 -7.90 -42.37 2.29
N ALA A 57 -8.75 -43.39 2.13
CA ALA A 57 -9.20 -43.84 0.82
C ALA A 57 -10.00 -42.76 0.06
N ARG A 58 -10.88 -42.03 0.77
CA ARG A 58 -11.62 -40.90 0.21
C ARG A 58 -10.68 -39.76 -0.23
N GLN A 59 -9.69 -39.41 0.59
CA GLN A 59 -8.71 -38.37 0.27
C GLN A 59 -7.87 -38.73 -0.96
N ARG A 60 -7.40 -39.99 -1.08
CA ARG A 60 -6.68 -40.47 -2.27
C ARG A 60 -7.54 -40.40 -3.53
N ARG A 61 -8.80 -40.83 -3.46
CA ARG A 61 -9.74 -40.73 -4.57
C ARG A 61 -9.94 -39.28 -5.02
N LEU A 62 -10.08 -38.34 -4.08
CA LEU A 62 -10.18 -36.91 -4.40
C LEU A 62 -8.90 -36.40 -5.07
N GLN A 63 -7.73 -36.80 -4.57
CA GLN A 63 -6.44 -36.45 -5.17
C GLN A 63 -6.30 -36.98 -6.60
N ASP A 64 -6.71 -38.23 -6.86
CA ASP A 64 -6.65 -38.82 -8.20
C ASP A 64 -7.64 -38.17 -9.16
N GLN A 65 -8.82 -37.76 -8.66
CA GLN A 65 -9.79 -36.98 -9.43
C GLN A 65 -9.22 -35.61 -9.83
N GLU A 66 -8.56 -34.90 -8.90
CA GLU A 66 -7.93 -33.61 -9.21
C GLU A 66 -6.75 -33.79 -10.18
N LYS A 67 -5.86 -34.77 -9.97
CA LYS A 67 -4.79 -35.08 -10.93
C LYS A 67 -5.32 -35.34 -12.35
N ALA A 68 -6.43 -36.05 -12.48
CA ALA A 68 -7.04 -36.31 -13.78
C ALA A 68 -7.64 -35.05 -14.42
N LYS A 69 -8.22 -34.14 -13.61
CA LYS A 69 -8.67 -32.82 -14.09
C LYS A 69 -7.50 -31.94 -14.50
N ASP A 70 -6.44 -31.88 -13.69
CA ASP A 70 -5.22 -31.10 -13.96
C ASP A 70 -4.55 -31.57 -15.24
N ALA A 71 -4.42 -32.89 -15.46
CA ALA A 71 -3.88 -33.43 -16.71
C ALA A 71 -4.71 -33.04 -17.94
N ARG A 72 -6.05 -32.96 -17.81
CA ARG A 72 -6.94 -32.48 -18.88
C ARG A 72 -6.81 -30.97 -19.09
N ALA A 73 -6.72 -30.20 -18.00
CA ALA A 73 -6.56 -28.75 -18.04
C ALA A 73 -5.22 -28.34 -18.64
N ALA A 74 -4.11 -29.00 -18.26
CA ALA A 74 -2.78 -28.78 -18.83
C ALA A 74 -2.75 -29.02 -20.35
N LYS A 75 -3.40 -30.09 -20.83
CA LYS A 75 -3.56 -30.36 -22.26
C LYS A 75 -4.38 -29.28 -23.00
N LYS A 76 -5.34 -28.63 -22.31
CA LYS A 76 -6.14 -27.53 -22.87
C LYS A 76 -5.38 -26.20 -22.84
N ALA A 77 -4.64 -25.92 -21.77
CA ALA A 77 -3.81 -24.73 -21.61
C ALA A 77 -2.65 -24.71 -22.63
N ALA A 78 -2.03 -25.86 -22.89
CA ALA A 78 -1.01 -26.00 -23.96
C ALA A 78 -1.54 -25.69 -25.37
N LYS A 79 -2.87 -25.64 -25.58
CA LYS A 79 -3.51 -25.28 -26.85
C LYS A 79 -3.99 -23.82 -26.93
N SER A 80 -3.91 -23.03 -25.85
CA SER A 80 -4.43 -21.66 -25.77
C SER A 80 -3.30 -20.68 -25.44
N THR A 81 -2.66 -20.12 -26.45
CA THR A 81 -1.43 -19.31 -26.30
C THR A 81 -1.62 -17.81 -26.13
N THR A 82 -2.85 -17.30 -25.99
CA THR A 82 -3.09 -15.87 -25.73
C THR A 82 -3.89 -15.67 -24.46
N LYS A 83 -3.23 -15.20 -23.39
CA LYS A 83 -3.87 -14.74 -22.16
C LYS A 83 -4.62 -13.44 -22.50
N LYS A 84 -5.95 -13.51 -22.58
CA LYS A 84 -6.81 -12.35 -22.84
C LYS A 84 -6.73 -11.37 -21.67
N ALA A 85 -6.55 -10.07 -21.95
CA ALA A 85 -6.54 -9.04 -20.92
C ALA A 85 -7.88 -9.03 -20.16
N THR A 86 -7.79 -8.94 -18.84
CA THR A 86 -8.93 -8.95 -17.94
C THR A 86 -9.52 -7.55 -17.82
N GLN A 87 -10.83 -7.45 -18.02
CA GLN A 87 -11.60 -6.20 -17.95
C GLN A 87 -12.64 -6.39 -16.85
N ALA A 88 -12.38 -5.84 -15.66
CA ALA A 88 -13.23 -6.00 -14.47
C ALA A 88 -14.13 -4.78 -14.19
N GLY A 89 -13.93 -3.68 -14.92
CA GLY A 89 -14.75 -2.47 -14.82
C GLY A 89 -15.92 -2.45 -15.80
N PRO A 90 -16.88 -1.53 -15.62
CA PRO A 90 -18.01 -1.34 -16.54
C PRO A 90 -17.55 -0.88 -17.93
N ARG A 91 -16.42 -0.15 -17.99
CA ARG A 91 -15.81 0.33 -19.23
C ARG A 91 -14.57 -0.48 -19.56
N ARG A 92 -14.45 -0.88 -20.83
CA ARG A 92 -13.21 -1.50 -21.35
C ARG A 92 -12.07 -0.49 -21.36
N GLN A 93 -10.93 -0.89 -20.80
CA GLN A 93 -9.71 -0.10 -20.77
C GLN A 93 -8.75 -0.49 -21.90
N PRO A 94 -7.87 0.43 -22.33
CA PRO A 94 -6.87 0.15 -23.34
C PRO A 94 -5.96 -1.01 -22.93
N GLU A 95 -5.71 -1.93 -23.85
CA GLU A 95 -4.87 -3.13 -23.62
C GLU A 95 -3.46 -2.97 -24.21
N LYS A 96 -3.32 -2.13 -25.25
CA LYS A 96 -2.05 -1.87 -25.95
C LYS A 96 -1.73 -0.39 -25.87
N MET A 97 -0.48 -0.09 -25.55
CA MET A 97 0.04 1.27 -25.50
C MET A 97 0.77 1.61 -26.81
N PRO A 98 0.80 2.88 -27.21
CA PRO A 98 1.61 3.33 -28.35
C PRO A 98 3.10 3.18 -28.04
N ALA A 99 3.91 2.91 -29.06
CA ALA A 99 5.36 3.00 -28.96
C ALA A 99 5.77 4.48 -29.01
N GLU A 100 6.01 5.09 -27.85
CA GLU A 100 6.38 6.50 -27.74
C GLU A 100 7.42 6.74 -26.64
N GLN A 101 8.16 7.85 -26.74
CA GLN A 101 9.11 8.28 -25.72
C GLN A 101 9.00 9.80 -25.53
N LEU A 102 9.06 10.27 -24.28
CA LEU A 102 8.95 11.68 -23.91
C LEU A 102 10.18 12.15 -23.12
N ALA A 103 10.37 13.48 -23.05
CA ALA A 103 11.32 14.08 -22.11
C ALA A 103 10.75 14.09 -20.67
N LYS A 104 11.63 14.14 -19.67
CA LYS A 104 11.24 14.28 -18.26
C LYS A 104 11.14 15.77 -17.84
N PRO A 105 10.20 16.13 -16.94
CA PRO A 105 9.04 15.32 -16.59
C PRO A 105 8.08 15.18 -17.78
N GLY A 106 7.38 14.04 -17.84
CA GLY A 106 6.51 13.70 -18.96
C GLY A 106 5.27 14.59 -19.03
N ASN A 107 4.99 15.16 -20.20
CA ASN A 107 3.79 15.95 -20.43
C ASN A 107 2.62 15.06 -20.89
N GLU A 108 1.55 14.94 -20.10
CA GLU A 108 0.41 14.08 -20.42
C GLU A 108 -0.31 14.50 -21.70
N HIS A 109 -0.46 15.81 -21.90
CA HIS A 109 -1.08 16.36 -23.11
C HIS A 109 -0.32 16.05 -24.41
N ALA A 110 0.92 15.54 -24.32
CA ALA A 110 1.74 15.17 -25.47
C ALA A 110 1.70 13.66 -25.78
N MET A 111 1.09 12.85 -24.91
CA MET A 111 0.97 11.40 -25.12
C MET A 111 0.03 11.08 -26.28
N GLN A 112 0.40 10.12 -27.13
CA GLN A 112 -0.44 9.67 -28.25
C GLN A 112 -1.75 9.04 -27.75
N LEU A 113 -1.68 8.27 -26.68
CA LEU A 113 -2.84 7.72 -25.98
C LEU A 113 -3.02 8.48 -24.67
N ALA A 114 -3.98 9.39 -24.63
CA ALA A 114 -4.31 10.12 -23.41
C ALA A 114 -4.72 9.15 -22.28
N PRO A 115 -4.07 9.22 -21.11
CA PRO A 115 -4.53 8.51 -19.92
C PRO A 115 -5.97 8.85 -19.56
N ARG A 116 -6.71 7.85 -19.12
CA ARG A 116 -8.09 8.01 -18.67
C ARG A 116 -8.11 8.35 -17.19
N PHE A 117 -8.56 9.54 -16.84
CA PHE A 117 -8.56 10.06 -15.47
C PHE A 117 -9.94 10.50 -14.95
N LEU A 118 -10.98 10.48 -15.80
CA LEU A 118 -12.29 11.05 -15.46
C LEU A 118 -13.20 10.12 -14.66
N ALA A 119 -13.01 8.79 -14.72
CA ALA A 119 -13.89 7.82 -14.06
C ALA A 119 -15.40 8.12 -14.30
N PRO A 120 -15.89 8.17 -15.56
CA PRO A 120 -17.25 8.64 -15.85
C PRO A 120 -18.35 7.80 -15.18
N ASP A 121 -18.06 6.53 -14.90
CA ASP A 121 -18.99 5.61 -14.23
C ASP A 121 -19.02 5.79 -12.69
N TYR A 122 -18.15 6.63 -12.14
CA TYR A 122 -18.10 6.94 -10.71
C TYR A 122 -19.00 8.13 -10.37
N GLN A 123 -20.04 7.87 -9.56
CA GLN A 123 -20.95 8.90 -9.04
C GLN A 123 -20.49 9.36 -7.66
N GLY A 124 -20.19 10.66 -7.53
CA GLY A 124 -19.82 11.26 -6.24
C GLY A 124 -20.97 11.18 -5.23
N SER A 125 -20.63 10.94 -3.97
CA SER A 125 -21.61 10.86 -2.88
C SER A 125 -21.31 11.84 -1.73
N GLY A 126 -20.50 12.87 -1.98
CA GLY A 126 -20.11 13.86 -0.98
C GLY A 126 -19.22 13.32 0.14
N LYS A 127 -18.46 12.24 -0.09
CA LYS A 127 -17.61 11.59 0.93
C LYS A 127 -16.52 12.51 1.46
N LEU A 128 -16.12 13.50 0.67
CA LEU A 128 -15.09 14.48 1.00
C LEU A 128 -15.66 15.90 1.03
N LYS A 129 -16.99 16.05 1.20
CA LYS A 129 -17.65 17.35 1.20
C LYS A 129 -17.02 18.28 2.24
N GLY A 130 -16.55 19.44 1.77
CA GLY A 130 -15.91 20.46 2.60
C GLY A 130 -14.49 20.13 3.06
N LYS A 131 -13.88 19.06 2.55
CA LYS A 131 -12.47 18.74 2.81
C LYS A 131 -11.56 19.58 1.93
N ARG A 132 -10.32 19.77 2.38
CA ARG A 132 -9.29 20.57 1.70
C ARG A 132 -8.06 19.70 1.50
N ALA A 133 -7.74 19.40 0.25
CA ALA A 133 -6.70 18.46 -0.11
C ALA A 133 -5.48 19.15 -0.74
N ILE A 134 -4.29 18.68 -0.40
CA ILE A 134 -3.04 18.96 -1.13
C ILE A 134 -2.60 17.68 -1.81
N ILE A 135 -2.35 17.72 -3.12
CA ILE A 135 -1.89 16.56 -3.89
C ILE A 135 -0.63 16.96 -4.66
N THR A 136 0.49 16.29 -4.40
CA THR A 136 1.75 16.51 -5.13
C THR A 136 1.81 15.69 -6.42
N GLY A 137 2.36 16.25 -7.50
CA GLY A 137 2.38 15.61 -8.82
C GLY A 137 0.96 15.38 -9.35
N ALA A 138 0.08 16.37 -9.16
CA ALA A 138 -1.35 16.27 -9.48
C ALA A 138 -1.71 16.89 -10.85
N ASP A 139 -0.73 17.43 -11.54
CA ASP A 139 -0.87 17.89 -12.92
C ASP A 139 -1.24 16.76 -13.88
N SER A 140 -0.86 15.52 -13.60
CA SER A 140 -1.01 14.38 -14.50
C SER A 140 -1.19 13.04 -13.78
N GLY A 141 -1.44 11.98 -14.56
CA GLY A 141 -1.48 10.59 -14.14
C GLY A 141 -2.45 10.32 -12.99
N ILE A 142 -1.99 9.52 -12.03
CA ILE A 142 -2.74 9.15 -10.83
C ILE A 142 -3.14 10.41 -10.04
N GLY A 143 -2.23 11.36 -9.86
CA GLY A 143 -2.49 12.59 -9.12
C GLY A 143 -3.62 13.42 -9.74
N ARG A 144 -3.68 13.55 -11.08
CA ARG A 144 -4.80 14.19 -11.80
C ARG A 144 -6.12 13.46 -11.55
N ALA A 145 -6.15 12.14 -11.69
CA ALA A 145 -7.36 11.35 -11.46
C ALA A 145 -7.85 11.48 -10.01
N VAL A 146 -6.95 11.50 -9.03
CA VAL A 146 -7.27 11.72 -7.62
C VAL A 146 -7.80 13.14 -7.39
N ALA A 147 -7.18 14.16 -7.98
CA ALA A 147 -7.63 15.54 -7.87
C ALA A 147 -9.07 15.72 -8.37
N VAL A 148 -9.37 15.21 -9.57
CA VAL A 148 -10.72 15.28 -10.15
C VAL A 148 -11.73 14.51 -9.30
N LEU A 149 -11.40 13.29 -8.84
CA LEU A 149 -12.34 12.50 -8.05
C LEU A 149 -12.56 13.06 -6.64
N PHE A 150 -11.55 13.70 -6.05
CA PHE A 150 -11.70 14.42 -4.78
C PHE A 150 -12.64 15.63 -4.93
N ALA A 151 -12.50 16.38 -6.03
CA ALA A 151 -13.39 17.48 -6.37
C ALA A 151 -14.83 17.00 -6.54
N ARG A 152 -15.04 15.89 -7.27
CA ARG A 152 -16.35 15.26 -7.44
C ARG A 152 -16.98 14.80 -6.12
N GLU A 153 -16.15 14.43 -5.14
CA GLU A 153 -16.59 14.09 -3.79
C GLU A 153 -16.76 15.31 -2.86
N GLY A 154 -16.55 16.52 -3.39
CA GLY A 154 -16.83 17.79 -2.73
C GLY A 154 -15.65 18.40 -1.96
N ALA A 155 -14.42 17.99 -2.25
CA ALA A 155 -13.21 18.57 -1.66
C ALA A 155 -12.64 19.71 -2.51
N ASP A 156 -12.18 20.78 -1.88
CA ASP A 156 -11.28 21.75 -2.52
C ASP A 156 -9.90 21.13 -2.69
N VAL A 157 -9.24 21.38 -3.83
CA VAL A 157 -8.00 20.69 -4.20
C VAL A 157 -6.88 21.66 -4.55
N ALA A 158 -5.73 21.50 -3.91
CA ALA A 158 -4.48 22.13 -4.30
C ALA A 158 -3.64 21.16 -5.12
N VAL A 159 -3.39 21.53 -6.37
CA VAL A 159 -2.59 20.80 -7.36
C VAL A 159 -1.16 21.33 -7.29
N LEU A 160 -0.26 20.53 -6.71
CA LEU A 160 1.18 20.80 -6.76
C LEU A 160 1.80 20.05 -7.92
N HIS A 161 2.69 20.71 -8.66
CA HIS A 161 3.42 20.14 -9.80
C HIS A 161 4.82 20.78 -9.93
N LEU A 162 5.68 20.26 -10.81
CA LEU A 162 7.03 20.81 -11.01
C LEU A 162 7.02 21.98 -12.01
N ASP A 163 6.78 21.72 -13.30
CA ASP A 163 6.80 22.75 -14.36
C ASP A 163 5.79 22.51 -15.51
N GLU A 164 4.98 21.45 -15.43
CA GLU A 164 4.01 20.99 -16.43
C GLU A 164 2.75 21.88 -16.46
N LYS A 165 2.92 23.19 -16.66
CA LYS A 165 1.88 24.22 -16.50
C LYS A 165 0.61 23.95 -17.31
N LYS A 166 0.75 23.38 -18.52
CA LYS A 166 -0.39 23.04 -19.37
C LYS A 166 -1.19 21.89 -18.78
N ASP A 167 -0.53 20.85 -18.29
CA ASP A 167 -1.17 19.71 -17.65
C ASP A 167 -1.82 20.10 -16.31
N ALA A 168 -1.15 20.93 -15.52
CA ALA A 168 -1.73 21.47 -14.30
C ALA A 168 -2.97 22.35 -14.55
N LYS A 169 -2.97 23.14 -15.64
CA LYS A 169 -4.13 23.92 -16.06
C LYS A 169 -5.30 23.02 -16.45
N ILE A 170 -5.06 21.93 -17.18
CA ILE A 170 -6.08 20.94 -17.53
C ILE A 170 -6.67 20.33 -16.25
N THR A 171 -5.84 19.88 -15.30
CA THR A 171 -6.34 19.38 -14.00
C THR A 171 -7.20 20.43 -13.30
N ARG A 172 -6.75 21.68 -13.24
CA ARG A 172 -7.51 22.78 -12.62
C ARG A 172 -8.90 22.92 -13.24
N GLU A 173 -8.98 22.98 -14.56
CA GLU A 173 -10.25 23.11 -15.29
C GLU A 173 -11.19 21.94 -14.98
N HIS A 174 -10.67 20.72 -14.83
CA HIS A 174 -11.50 19.56 -14.46
C HIS A 174 -11.94 19.57 -13.00
N VAL A 175 -11.09 20.00 -12.06
CA VAL A 175 -11.48 20.20 -10.65
C VAL A 175 -12.59 21.24 -10.54
N GLU A 176 -12.44 22.38 -11.23
CA GLU A 176 -13.43 23.47 -11.22
C GLU A 176 -14.75 23.05 -11.88
N LYS A 177 -14.72 22.21 -12.92
CA LYS A 177 -15.92 21.64 -13.55
C LYS A 177 -16.73 20.74 -12.62
N GLU A 178 -16.09 20.09 -11.64
CA GLU A 178 -16.78 19.32 -10.59
C GLU A 178 -17.38 20.23 -9.49
N GLY A 179 -17.14 21.55 -9.56
CA GLY A 179 -17.71 22.55 -8.65
C GLY A 179 -16.86 22.87 -7.42
N ALA A 180 -15.62 22.37 -7.35
CA ALA A 180 -14.70 22.63 -6.25
C ALA A 180 -13.73 23.79 -6.55
N ARG A 181 -13.16 24.40 -5.50
CA ARG A 181 -12.06 25.37 -5.69
C ARG A 181 -10.78 24.62 -6.00
N CYS A 182 -9.98 25.20 -6.89
CA CYS A 182 -8.68 24.65 -7.26
C CYS A 182 -7.57 25.68 -7.11
N LEU A 183 -6.47 25.30 -6.47
CA LEU A 183 -5.25 26.11 -6.36
C LEU A 183 -4.09 25.37 -7.01
N VAL A 184 -3.43 25.98 -8.00
CA VAL A 184 -2.27 25.40 -8.67
C VAL A 184 -1.00 26.05 -8.14
N ILE A 185 -0.02 25.23 -7.71
CA ILE A 185 1.24 25.69 -7.15
C ILE A 185 2.39 24.92 -7.80
N ALA A 186 3.21 25.62 -8.59
CA ALA A 186 4.41 25.05 -9.20
C ALA A 186 5.61 25.14 -8.24
N GLY A 187 6.38 24.07 -8.13
CA GLY A 187 7.68 24.05 -7.47
C GLY A 187 8.13 22.67 -7.02
N ASP A 188 9.32 22.62 -6.43
CA ASP A 188 10.04 21.39 -6.16
C ASP A 188 9.83 20.91 -4.73
N VAL A 189 9.26 19.70 -4.58
CA VAL A 189 9.02 19.07 -3.28
C VAL A 189 10.31 18.71 -2.52
N ARG A 190 11.47 18.74 -3.18
CA ARG A 190 12.78 18.59 -2.54
C ARG A 190 13.17 19.83 -1.73
N ASP A 191 12.59 20.98 -2.03
CA ASP A 191 12.85 22.22 -1.31
C ASP A 191 11.89 22.38 -0.11
N PRO A 192 12.40 22.36 1.14
CA PRO A 192 11.56 22.52 2.31
C PRO A 192 10.95 23.93 2.39
N ALA A 193 11.60 24.96 1.83
CA ALA A 193 11.04 26.30 1.79
C ALA A 193 9.82 26.36 0.88
N PHE A 194 9.90 25.74 -0.31
CA PHE A 194 8.75 25.52 -1.18
C PHE A 194 7.62 24.79 -0.45
N CYS A 195 7.88 23.63 0.17
CA CYS A 195 6.86 22.85 0.86
C CYS A 195 6.10 23.70 1.91
N ASN A 196 6.84 24.43 2.75
CA ASN A 196 6.25 25.33 3.74
C ASN A 196 5.45 26.47 3.11
N LYS A 197 5.95 27.07 2.02
CA LYS A 197 5.27 28.16 1.31
C LYS A 197 3.99 27.66 0.63
N ALA A 198 4.01 26.47 0.04
CA ALA A 198 2.86 25.86 -0.62
C ALA A 198 1.73 25.60 0.40
N VAL A 199 2.04 24.97 1.53
CA VAL A 199 1.03 24.73 2.59
C VAL A 199 0.43 26.05 3.11
N LYS A 200 1.24 27.08 3.34
CA LYS A 200 0.74 28.41 3.74
C LYS A 200 -0.21 29.03 2.70
N GLN A 201 0.09 28.89 1.41
CA GLN A 201 -0.80 29.35 0.34
C GLN A 201 -2.13 28.61 0.35
N VAL A 202 -2.10 27.28 0.54
CA VAL A 202 -3.31 26.45 0.64
C VAL A 202 -4.15 26.84 1.86
N VAL A 203 -3.53 26.97 3.04
CA VAL A 203 -4.23 27.40 4.26
C VAL A 203 -4.86 28.78 4.08
N LYS A 204 -4.17 29.72 3.42
CA LYS A 204 -4.71 31.05 3.11
C LYS A 204 -5.90 30.98 2.15
N ALA A 205 -5.81 30.16 1.10
CA ALA A 205 -6.85 30.07 0.08
C ALA A 205 -8.08 29.28 0.56
N PHE A 206 -7.87 28.17 1.27
CA PHE A 206 -8.91 27.22 1.63
C PHE A 206 -9.36 27.29 3.08
N GLY A 207 -8.64 28.04 3.93
CA GLY A 207 -8.93 28.15 5.36
C GLY A 207 -8.42 26.96 6.19
N GLY A 208 -7.63 26.06 5.61
CA GLY A 208 -7.01 24.92 6.29
C GLY A 208 -6.67 23.76 5.36
N VAL A 209 -6.28 22.62 5.93
CA VAL A 209 -5.91 21.39 5.22
C VAL A 209 -6.45 20.19 6.01
N ASP A 210 -7.05 19.22 5.31
CA ASP A 210 -7.55 17.98 5.90
C ASP A 210 -6.87 16.73 5.33
N ILE A 211 -6.38 16.82 4.09
CA ILE A 211 -5.85 15.68 3.35
C ILE A 211 -4.53 16.08 2.70
N LEU A 212 -3.48 15.31 2.94
CA LEU A 212 -2.27 15.33 2.13
C LEU A 212 -2.18 14.04 1.31
N VAL A 213 -2.03 14.17 0.00
CA VAL A 213 -1.64 13.07 -0.88
C VAL A 213 -0.24 13.34 -1.39
N ASN A 214 0.71 12.57 -0.89
CA ASN A 214 2.05 12.54 -1.45
C ASN A 214 2.06 11.59 -2.65
N ASN A 215 2.27 12.12 -3.85
CA ASN A 215 2.23 11.35 -5.09
C ASN A 215 3.36 11.69 -6.07
N ALA A 216 3.95 12.89 -6.02
CA ALA A 216 5.08 13.26 -6.87
C ALA A 216 6.23 12.25 -6.77
N ALA A 217 6.78 11.84 -7.91
CA ALA A 217 7.88 10.88 -7.94
C ALA A 217 8.78 11.11 -9.16
N PHE A 218 10.06 10.80 -8.98
CA PHE A 218 11.05 10.62 -10.02
C PHE A 218 11.37 9.13 -10.16
N GLN A 219 11.55 8.67 -11.40
CA GLN A 219 12.10 7.36 -11.70
C GLN A 219 12.91 7.44 -12.99
N LEU A 220 14.00 6.69 -13.03
CA LEU A 220 14.83 6.52 -14.22
C LEU A 220 15.41 5.09 -14.21
N HIS A 221 15.20 4.32 -15.28
CA HIS A 221 15.72 2.95 -15.36
C HIS A 221 17.26 2.93 -15.35
N CYS A 222 17.82 2.02 -14.57
CA CYS A 222 19.24 1.69 -14.54
C CYS A 222 19.39 0.17 -14.46
N ASP A 223 19.91 -0.46 -15.51
CA ASP A 223 19.96 -1.93 -15.63
C ASP A 223 21.04 -2.59 -14.76
N ARG A 224 22.06 -1.82 -14.36
CA ARG A 224 23.21 -2.29 -13.59
C ARG A 224 23.43 -1.32 -12.44
N LEU A 225 23.54 -1.83 -11.22
CA LEU A 225 23.73 -0.97 -10.05
C LEU A 225 25.06 -0.20 -10.11
N GLU A 226 26.08 -0.77 -10.76
CA GLU A 226 27.39 -0.14 -10.95
C GLU A 226 27.35 1.09 -11.87
N ASP A 227 26.29 1.26 -12.66
CA ASP A 227 26.09 2.40 -13.57
C ASP A 227 25.20 3.49 -12.93
N LEU A 228 24.79 3.32 -11.66
CA LEU A 228 23.96 4.28 -10.94
C LEU A 228 24.83 5.43 -10.41
N GLU A 229 24.77 6.57 -11.10
CA GLU A 229 25.43 7.80 -10.67
C GLU A 229 24.85 8.39 -9.38
N ASP A 230 25.68 9.08 -8.60
CA ASP A 230 25.30 9.69 -7.33
C ASP A 230 24.19 10.74 -7.51
N GLU A 231 24.24 11.56 -8.57
CA GLU A 231 23.22 12.56 -8.86
C GLU A 231 21.86 11.92 -9.14
N HIS A 232 21.82 10.81 -9.88
CA HIS A 232 20.59 10.05 -10.12
C HIS A 232 20.05 9.50 -8.80
N LEU A 233 20.89 8.82 -8.01
CA LEU A 233 20.47 8.30 -6.71
C LEU A 233 19.91 9.40 -5.80
N GLN A 234 20.58 10.56 -5.71
CA GLN A 234 20.11 11.68 -4.90
C GLN A 234 18.80 12.27 -5.43
N GLU A 235 18.64 12.42 -6.76
CA GLU A 235 17.39 12.87 -7.38
C GLU A 235 16.22 11.97 -6.97
N THR A 236 16.38 10.65 -7.09
CA THR A 236 15.35 9.67 -6.71
C THR A 236 15.02 9.73 -5.22
N LEU A 237 16.04 9.73 -4.34
CA LEU A 237 15.86 9.76 -2.89
C LEU A 237 15.18 11.06 -2.41
N GLN A 238 15.70 12.22 -2.85
CA GLN A 238 15.21 13.52 -2.40
C GLN A 238 13.78 13.76 -2.89
N THR A 239 13.45 13.37 -4.12
CA THR A 239 12.08 13.54 -4.65
C THR A 239 11.11 12.57 -3.97
N ASN A 240 11.42 11.28 -3.93
CA ASN A 240 10.41 10.26 -3.61
C ASN A 240 10.16 10.06 -2.11
N ILE A 241 11.19 10.15 -1.26
CA ILE A 241 11.02 10.02 0.20
C ILE A 241 11.34 11.31 0.93
N GLY A 242 12.36 12.05 0.47
CA GLY A 242 12.66 13.39 0.99
C GLY A 242 11.45 14.31 0.89
N GLY A 243 10.88 14.46 -0.31
CA GLY A 243 9.72 15.31 -0.55
C GLY A 243 8.47 14.89 0.24
N TYR A 244 8.24 13.58 0.41
CA TYR A 244 7.12 13.07 1.20
C TYR A 244 7.26 13.46 2.69
N ILE A 245 8.46 13.35 3.25
CA ILE A 245 8.76 13.75 4.62
C ILE A 245 8.63 15.27 4.77
N GLN A 246 9.14 16.05 3.82
CA GLN A 246 9.07 17.51 3.85
C GLN A 246 7.63 18.01 3.79
N MET A 247 6.81 17.49 2.87
CA MET A 247 5.40 17.84 2.76
C MET A 247 4.61 17.40 4.00
N ALA A 248 4.85 16.19 4.53
CA ALA A 248 4.22 15.75 5.78
C ALA A 248 4.57 16.70 6.94
N ARG A 249 5.84 17.05 7.12
CA ARG A 249 6.28 18.02 8.14
C ARG A 249 5.60 19.38 7.97
N ALA A 250 5.47 19.87 6.74
CA ALA A 250 4.85 21.16 6.45
C ALA A 250 3.34 21.18 6.73
N VAL A 251 2.60 20.10 6.44
CA VAL A 251 1.14 20.06 6.68
C VAL A 251 0.77 19.77 8.13
N LEU A 252 1.60 19.05 8.88
CA LEU A 252 1.25 18.56 10.22
C LEU A 252 0.79 19.62 11.22
N PRO A 253 1.32 20.85 11.24
CA PRO A 253 0.79 21.92 12.10
C PRO A 253 -0.65 22.33 11.80
N HIS A 254 -1.15 21.99 10.61
CA HIS A 254 -2.47 22.38 10.11
C HIS A 254 -3.48 21.22 10.06
N LEU A 255 -3.03 19.98 10.31
CA LEU A 255 -3.92 18.81 10.35
C LEU A 255 -4.52 18.63 11.76
N GLY A 256 -5.85 18.59 11.81
CA GLY A 256 -6.63 18.28 13.02
C GLY A 256 -7.13 16.82 13.06
N GLU A 257 -7.93 16.51 14.08
CA GLU A 257 -8.58 15.21 14.22
C GLU A 257 -9.46 14.88 12.99
N GLY A 258 -9.40 13.63 12.53
CA GLY A 258 -10.12 13.16 11.34
C GLY A 258 -9.44 13.48 10.01
N ALA A 259 -8.30 14.18 10.02
CA ALA A 259 -7.45 14.38 8.85
C ALA A 259 -6.72 13.09 8.44
N CYS A 260 -6.13 13.10 7.24
CA CYS A 260 -5.30 11.98 6.80
C CYS A 260 -4.16 12.36 5.88
N ILE A 261 -3.19 11.45 5.79
CA ILE A 261 -2.09 11.47 4.83
C ILE A 261 -2.18 10.17 4.02
N ILE A 262 -2.11 10.28 2.70
CA ILE A 262 -2.06 9.14 1.78
C ILE A 262 -0.76 9.24 0.97
N ASN A 263 0.05 8.20 1.02
CA ASN A 263 1.30 8.13 0.28
C ASN A 263 1.15 7.20 -0.92
N SER A 264 1.63 7.61 -2.08
CA SER A 264 1.68 6.76 -3.27
C SER A 264 2.95 5.92 -3.24
N GLY A 265 2.79 4.65 -2.85
CA GLY A 265 3.80 3.62 -2.91
C GLY A 265 3.97 3.06 -4.33
N SER A 266 4.24 1.76 -4.44
CA SER A 266 4.37 1.02 -5.69
C SER A 266 4.40 -0.47 -5.38
N GLU A 267 4.00 -1.33 -6.32
CA GLU A 267 4.30 -2.76 -6.28
C GLU A 267 5.80 -3.04 -6.19
N THR A 268 6.65 -2.18 -6.77
CA THR A 268 8.11 -2.31 -6.68
C THR A 268 8.63 -2.12 -5.26
N GLY A 269 7.89 -1.44 -4.38
CA GLY A 269 8.19 -1.38 -2.95
C GLY A 269 7.85 -2.68 -2.20
N LEU A 270 7.00 -3.53 -2.77
CA LEU A 270 6.62 -4.83 -2.22
C LEU A 270 7.50 -5.96 -2.76
N PHE A 271 7.81 -5.93 -4.06
CA PHE A 271 8.44 -7.04 -4.77
C PHE A 271 9.84 -6.73 -5.30
N GLY A 272 10.25 -5.47 -5.30
CA GLY A 272 11.46 -5.00 -5.96
C GLY A 272 11.32 -4.92 -7.48
N SER A 273 12.32 -4.31 -8.13
CA SER A 273 12.49 -4.35 -9.58
C SER A 273 13.98 -4.27 -9.92
N LYS A 274 14.44 -5.18 -10.78
CA LYS A 274 15.86 -5.33 -11.10
C LYS A 274 16.47 -4.10 -11.80
N SER A 275 15.70 -3.37 -12.58
CA SER A 275 16.15 -2.19 -13.34
C SER A 275 15.81 -0.86 -12.65
N LEU A 276 15.32 -0.91 -11.41
CA LEU A 276 14.81 0.24 -10.64
C LEU A 276 15.17 0.08 -9.15
N VAL A 277 16.43 -0.18 -8.84
CA VAL A 277 16.89 -0.51 -7.47
C VAL A 277 16.66 0.65 -6.51
N ASP A 278 17.10 1.86 -6.86
CA ASP A 278 16.94 3.10 -6.09
C ASP A 278 15.47 3.50 -5.95
N TYR A 279 14.69 3.45 -7.04
CA TYR A 279 13.26 3.70 -7.02
C TYR A 279 12.54 2.70 -6.11
N SER A 280 12.82 1.40 -6.24
CA SER A 280 12.23 0.35 -5.38
C SER A 280 12.59 0.59 -3.91
N ALA A 281 13.83 1.00 -3.62
CA ALA A 281 14.26 1.36 -2.27
C ALA A 281 13.44 2.54 -1.71
N THR A 282 13.20 3.60 -2.50
CA THR A 282 12.35 4.71 -2.06
C THR A 282 10.90 4.29 -1.84
N LYS A 283 10.35 3.40 -2.66
CA LYS A 283 8.97 2.91 -2.49
C LYS A 283 8.83 2.00 -1.27
N GLY A 284 9.83 1.18 -0.96
CA GLY A 284 9.91 0.45 0.31
C GLY A 284 10.03 1.40 1.52
N ALA A 285 10.85 2.44 1.40
CA ALA A 285 10.97 3.48 2.44
C ALA A 285 9.65 4.22 2.66
N ILE A 286 8.89 4.53 1.61
CA ILE A 286 7.54 5.12 1.70
C ILE A 286 6.59 4.20 2.47
N HIS A 287 6.65 2.89 2.25
CA HIS A 287 5.82 1.93 2.99
C HIS A 287 6.17 1.88 4.48
N ALA A 288 7.47 1.87 4.80
CA ALA A 288 7.92 1.92 6.18
C ALA A 288 7.56 3.26 6.86
N PHE A 289 7.78 4.38 6.17
CA PHE A 289 7.40 5.72 6.60
C PHE A 289 5.92 5.84 6.89
N THR A 290 5.06 5.30 6.02
CA THR A 290 3.61 5.25 6.21
C THR A 290 3.24 4.58 7.53
N LYS A 291 3.79 3.40 7.81
CA LYS A 291 3.50 2.64 9.04
C LYS A 291 4.00 3.38 10.28
N ALA A 292 5.23 3.88 10.24
CA ALA A 292 5.83 4.61 11.36
C ALA A 292 5.05 5.89 11.70
N LEU A 293 4.71 6.68 10.67
CA LEU A 293 3.97 7.92 10.85
C LEU A 293 2.52 7.66 11.28
N ALA A 294 1.88 6.60 10.78
CA ALA A 294 0.56 6.17 11.25
C ALA A 294 0.55 5.92 12.77
N SER A 295 1.56 5.19 13.29
CA SER A 295 1.69 4.95 14.73
C SER A 295 1.94 6.24 15.51
N GLN A 296 2.78 7.14 15.00
CA GLN A 296 3.09 8.41 15.66
C GLN A 296 1.86 9.34 15.75
N LEU A 297 1.03 9.39 14.72
CA LEU A 297 -0.07 10.34 14.62
C LEU A 297 -1.42 9.79 15.12
N LEU A 298 -1.45 8.53 15.60
CA LEU A 298 -2.67 7.88 16.07
C LEU A 298 -3.37 8.66 17.18
N LEU A 299 -2.61 9.14 18.18
CA LEU A 299 -3.15 9.93 19.30
C LEU A 299 -3.62 11.34 18.90
N ARG A 300 -3.28 11.78 17.69
CA ARG A 300 -3.78 13.04 17.10
C ARG A 300 -5.03 12.83 16.26
N GLY A 301 -5.51 11.59 16.15
CA GLY A 301 -6.65 11.24 15.31
C GLY A 301 -6.40 11.43 13.81
N ILE A 302 -5.13 11.38 13.37
CA ILE A 302 -4.74 11.52 11.96
C ILE A 302 -4.35 10.16 11.43
N ARG A 303 -4.98 9.74 10.32
CA ARG A 303 -4.70 8.44 9.68
C ARG A 303 -3.60 8.61 8.63
N VAL A 304 -2.72 7.62 8.52
CA VAL A 304 -1.68 7.62 7.48
C VAL A 304 -1.71 6.28 6.76
N ASN A 305 -1.93 6.28 5.45
CA ASN A 305 -2.03 5.06 4.66
C ASN A 305 -1.27 5.22 3.34
N ALA A 306 -1.08 4.12 2.61
CA ALA A 306 -0.52 4.15 1.28
C ALA A 306 -1.37 3.37 0.29
N VAL A 307 -1.37 3.83 -0.96
CA VAL A 307 -1.81 3.05 -2.12
C VAL A 307 -0.55 2.54 -2.81
N ALA A 308 -0.50 1.25 -3.17
CA ALA A 308 0.59 0.66 -3.94
C ALA A 308 0.07 0.28 -5.33
N PRO A 309 0.21 1.17 -6.33
CA PRO A 309 -0.18 0.88 -7.70
C PRO A 309 0.73 -0.17 -8.33
N GLY A 310 0.16 -0.95 -9.26
CA GLY A 310 0.94 -1.73 -10.23
C GLY A 310 1.28 -0.92 -11.49
N PRO A 311 1.31 -1.52 -12.68
CA PRO A 311 1.55 -0.78 -13.92
C PRO A 311 0.34 0.11 -14.26
N VAL A 312 0.51 1.43 -14.12
CA VAL A 312 -0.51 2.43 -14.47
C VAL A 312 -0.02 3.27 -15.64
N TRP A 313 -0.85 3.46 -16.66
CA TRP A 313 -0.53 4.29 -17.82
C TRP A 313 -0.52 5.79 -17.45
N THR A 314 0.68 6.37 -17.35
CA THR A 314 0.91 7.76 -16.97
C THR A 314 2.07 8.34 -17.80
N PRO A 315 2.30 9.67 -17.78
CA PRO A 315 3.46 10.26 -18.48
C PRO A 315 4.81 9.79 -17.94
N LEU A 316 4.85 9.28 -16.71
CA LEU A 316 6.05 8.74 -16.10
C LEU A 316 6.62 7.56 -16.90
N ASN A 317 5.77 6.78 -17.58
CA ASN A 317 6.18 5.57 -18.31
C ASN A 317 6.89 5.88 -19.63
N PRO A 318 6.31 6.64 -20.59
CA PRO A 318 7.00 7.00 -21.82
C PRO A 318 8.13 8.00 -21.60
N ALA A 319 8.15 8.74 -20.49
CA ALA A 319 9.29 9.59 -20.14
C ALA A 319 10.49 8.82 -19.57
N ASP A 320 10.35 7.51 -19.36
CA ASP A 320 11.32 6.66 -18.67
C ASP A 320 11.81 5.49 -19.51
N LYS A 321 10.90 4.83 -20.23
CA LYS A 321 11.21 3.66 -21.05
C LYS A 321 11.45 4.04 -22.51
N LYS A 322 12.15 3.16 -23.23
CA LYS A 322 12.28 3.24 -24.69
C LYS A 322 10.95 2.87 -25.34
N ALA A 323 10.68 3.44 -26.52
CA ALA A 323 9.40 3.27 -27.21
C ALA A 323 8.92 1.80 -27.38
N PRO A 324 9.78 0.80 -27.70
CA PRO A 324 9.34 -0.60 -27.78
C PRO A 324 8.83 -1.14 -26.43
N ASP A 325 9.52 -0.84 -25.33
CA ASP A 325 9.15 -1.30 -23.99
C ASP A 325 7.86 -0.63 -23.48
N VAL A 326 7.59 0.60 -23.96
CA VAL A 326 6.34 1.32 -23.68
C VAL A 326 5.15 0.61 -24.31
N ALA A 327 5.29 0.07 -25.53
CA ALA A 327 4.20 -0.64 -26.21
C ALA A 327 3.77 -1.93 -25.49
N GLU A 328 4.70 -2.57 -24.79
CA GLU A 328 4.48 -3.79 -24.00
C GLU A 328 4.07 -3.52 -22.54
N PHE A 329 3.99 -2.24 -22.14
CA PHE A 329 3.77 -1.86 -20.75
C PHE A 329 2.49 -2.47 -20.15
N GLY A 330 2.66 -3.23 -19.06
CA GLY A 330 1.58 -3.84 -18.28
C GLY A 330 0.98 -5.12 -18.87
N GLN A 331 1.49 -5.64 -19.99
CA GLN A 331 1.02 -6.89 -20.60
C GLN A 331 1.41 -8.15 -19.79
N ASP A 332 2.47 -8.04 -19.00
CA ASP A 332 2.97 -9.08 -18.10
C ASP A 332 2.20 -9.17 -16.77
N SER A 333 1.41 -8.14 -16.44
CA SER A 333 0.56 -8.12 -15.25
C SER A 333 -0.40 -9.30 -15.16
N ASP A 334 -0.91 -9.54 -13.95
CA ASP A 334 -1.92 -10.58 -13.74
C ASP A 334 -3.20 -10.32 -14.55
N MET A 335 -3.60 -9.06 -14.73
CA MET A 335 -4.71 -8.66 -15.60
C MET A 335 -4.33 -8.54 -17.08
N GLY A 336 -3.05 -8.63 -17.46
CA GLY A 336 -2.58 -8.60 -18.85
C GLY A 336 -2.80 -7.26 -19.57
N ARG A 337 -2.92 -6.16 -18.81
CA ARG A 337 -3.01 -4.77 -19.30
C ARG A 337 -2.55 -3.81 -18.21
N PRO A 338 -2.10 -2.59 -18.56
CA PRO A 338 -1.92 -1.55 -17.57
C PRO A 338 -3.27 -1.05 -17.06
N ALA A 339 -3.28 -0.60 -15.80
CA ALA A 339 -4.39 0.18 -15.27
C ALA A 339 -4.39 1.59 -15.87
N GLN A 340 -5.56 2.22 -15.89
CA GLN A 340 -5.70 3.64 -16.16
C GLN A 340 -5.76 4.43 -14.84
N PRO A 341 -5.30 5.69 -14.78
CA PRO A 341 -5.31 6.50 -13.56
C PRO A 341 -6.65 6.53 -12.81
N GLU A 342 -7.77 6.56 -13.55
CA GLU A 342 -9.12 6.52 -12.99
C GLU A 342 -9.48 5.23 -12.24
N GLU A 343 -8.76 4.13 -12.47
CA GLU A 343 -8.96 2.87 -11.75
C GLU A 343 -8.30 2.90 -10.35
N LEU A 344 -7.41 3.88 -10.12
CA LEU A 344 -6.70 4.06 -8.85
C LEU A 344 -7.40 5.07 -7.96
N SER A 345 -7.96 6.15 -8.52
CA SER A 345 -8.51 7.26 -7.73
C SER A 345 -9.61 6.87 -6.73
N PRO A 346 -10.49 5.86 -6.96
CA PRO A 346 -11.45 5.41 -5.95
C PRO A 346 -10.79 4.90 -4.66
N ALA A 347 -9.60 4.28 -4.75
CA ALA A 347 -8.86 3.82 -3.56
C ALA A 347 -8.38 5.00 -2.70
N TYR A 348 -8.00 6.12 -3.33
CA TYR A 348 -7.64 7.34 -2.61
C TYR A 348 -8.86 7.97 -1.94
N VAL A 349 -10.03 8.01 -2.61
CA VAL A 349 -11.27 8.50 -1.97
C VAL A 349 -11.63 7.63 -0.76
N PHE A 350 -11.56 6.30 -0.91
CA PHE A 350 -11.82 5.36 0.16
C PHE A 350 -10.93 5.62 1.39
N LEU A 351 -9.62 5.78 1.18
CA LEU A 351 -8.68 6.05 2.28
C LEU A 351 -8.79 7.48 2.83
N ALA A 352 -9.16 8.46 2.01
CA ALA A 352 -9.29 9.85 2.44
C ALA A 352 -10.52 10.07 3.33
N SER A 353 -11.62 9.40 3.01
CA SER A 353 -12.89 9.61 3.71
C SER A 353 -12.89 8.95 5.10
N PRO A 354 -13.21 9.69 6.18
CA PRO A 354 -13.31 9.12 7.52
C PRO A 354 -14.50 8.16 7.64
N ILE A 355 -15.56 8.32 6.85
CA ILE A 355 -16.75 7.45 6.90
C ILE A 355 -16.43 6.03 6.39
N THR A 356 -15.45 5.92 5.50
CA THR A 356 -15.07 4.65 4.86
C THR A 356 -13.83 4.00 5.47
N ALA A 357 -12.96 4.79 6.09
CA ALA A 357 -11.64 4.33 6.54
C ALA A 357 -11.27 4.80 7.97
N SER A 358 -12.24 5.14 8.82
CA SER A 358 -11.98 5.59 10.21
C SER A 358 -11.12 4.63 11.03
N TYR A 359 -11.24 3.32 10.79
CA TYR A 359 -10.48 2.28 11.48
C TYR A 359 -9.30 1.73 10.66
N ILE A 360 -8.84 2.47 9.65
CA ILE A 360 -7.74 2.08 8.77
C ILE A 360 -6.63 3.13 8.87
N SER A 361 -5.51 2.75 9.50
CA SER A 361 -4.26 3.54 9.57
C SER A 361 -3.07 2.58 9.52
N GLY A 362 -2.06 2.93 8.73
CA GLY A 362 -0.84 2.14 8.50
C GLY A 362 -0.96 1.10 7.38
N VAL A 363 -2.06 1.07 6.62
CA VAL A 363 -2.24 0.09 5.54
C VAL A 363 -1.41 0.47 4.31
N ILE A 364 -0.87 -0.55 3.64
CA ILE A 364 -0.39 -0.45 2.26
C ILE A 364 -1.42 -1.19 1.42
N LEU A 365 -2.29 -0.45 0.72
CA LEU A 365 -3.38 -1.00 -0.09
C LEU A 365 -2.88 -1.28 -1.51
N PRO A 366 -2.72 -2.55 -1.93
CA PRO A 366 -2.29 -2.87 -3.28
C PRO A 366 -3.44 -2.66 -4.27
N VAL A 367 -3.17 -1.94 -5.37
CA VAL A 367 -4.08 -1.76 -6.50
C VAL A 367 -3.29 -2.03 -7.78
N MET A 368 -2.97 -3.31 -7.98
CA MET A 368 -1.90 -3.73 -8.90
C MET A 368 -2.33 -4.69 -10.01
N GLY A 369 -3.62 -5.07 -10.10
CA GLY A 369 -4.09 -5.96 -11.16
C GLY A 369 -3.96 -7.46 -10.86
N GLY A 370 -3.46 -7.82 -9.67
CA GLY A 370 -3.47 -9.20 -9.17
C GLY A 370 -2.45 -9.40 -8.06
N PRO A 371 -2.27 -10.63 -7.54
CA PRO A 371 -1.33 -10.90 -6.45
C PRO A 371 0.15 -10.71 -6.81
N ARG A 372 0.52 -10.69 -8.09
CA ARG A 372 1.93 -10.56 -8.52
C ARG A 372 2.30 -9.17 -9.07
N GLY A 373 1.31 -8.28 -9.18
CA GLY A 373 1.37 -7.16 -10.12
C GLY A 373 0.94 -7.66 -11.48
#